data_AF-A0A9W7G0S9-F1
#
_entry.id   AF-A0A9W7G0S9-F1
#
_cell.length_a   1.000
_cell.length_b   1.000
_cell.length_c   1.000
_cell.angle_alpha   90.00
_cell.angle_beta   90.00
_cell.angle_gamma   90.00
#
_symmetry.space_group_name_H-M   'P 1'
#
loop_
_entity.id
_entity.type
_entity.pdbx_description
1 polymer ?
#
loop_
_entity_poly.entity_id
_entity_poly.type
_entity_poly.pdbx_seq_one_letter_code
_entity_poly.pdbx_strand_id
1 'polypeptide(L)'
;MSSLDSYAYSEALSLFQPRLASWESRVYGRGLAVDNFGEKAEAAIRDAEDRYDGLSAAALTGGGEGGLKERRAKKQRVMEVVEDGIRGLWERQMEDVRDKVKRDFKRDMLRNFKVDRTTGEKVPQDDTGATPGSLMRKAVFDFERRTEELSVPRLGLVKTKASQELSNTLASLIDNFDASPAAQLKVMSTIKKSASKPKPPSDRGVTPTFHLVSMIRPDGFGNLQGFCGYNFGGGHTVTVGVCNDADSPEVLNGFGGMRPPLVRIQPKVNIDIDL
;
A
#
# COMPACT_ATOMS: atom_id res chain seq x y z
N MET A 1 -15.04 60.54 1.69
CA MET A 1 -14.18 59.55 2.39
C MET A 1 -14.69 58.12 2.21
N SER A 2 -16.00 57.86 2.30
CA SER A 2 -16.61 56.52 2.12
C SER A 2 -16.25 55.78 0.80
N SER A 3 -16.04 56.48 -0.32
CA SER A 3 -15.75 55.86 -1.63
C SER A 3 -14.38 55.20 -1.72
N LEU A 4 -13.34 55.79 -1.11
CA LEU A 4 -11.96 55.27 -1.17
C LEU A 4 -11.78 54.01 -0.32
N ASP A 5 -12.37 53.97 0.87
CA ASP A 5 -12.33 52.76 1.71
C ASP A 5 -13.13 51.61 1.11
N SER A 6 -14.21 51.92 0.40
CA SER A 6 -15.01 50.91 -0.30
C SER A 6 -14.28 50.37 -1.53
N TYR A 7 -13.54 51.23 -2.23
CA TYR A 7 -12.62 50.81 -3.29
C TYR A 7 -11.46 49.95 -2.77
N ALA A 8 -10.83 50.35 -1.66
CA ALA A 8 -9.78 49.57 -1.00
C ALA A 8 -10.28 48.19 -0.57
N TYR A 9 -11.50 48.12 -0.04
CA TYR A 9 -12.18 46.86 0.29
C TYR A 9 -12.36 45.96 -0.94
N SER A 10 -12.95 46.48 -2.03
CA SER A 10 -13.19 45.69 -3.24
C SER A 10 -11.90 45.24 -3.90
N GLU A 11 -10.87 46.09 -3.89
CA GLU A 11 -9.59 45.83 -4.53
C GLU A 11 -8.73 44.83 -3.75
N ALA A 12 -8.80 44.84 -2.42
CA ALA A 12 -8.16 43.79 -1.61
C ALA A 12 -8.79 42.42 -1.87
N LEU A 13 -10.13 42.36 -1.99
CA LEU A 13 -10.83 41.12 -2.28
C LEU A 13 -10.67 40.66 -3.73
N SER A 14 -10.59 41.57 -4.70
CA SER A 14 -10.43 41.21 -6.12
C SER A 14 -9.13 40.48 -6.40
N LEU A 15 -8.09 40.68 -5.59
CA LEU A 15 -6.82 39.95 -5.67
C LEU A 15 -6.89 38.57 -5.01
N PHE A 16 -7.66 38.44 -3.93
CA PHE A 16 -7.77 37.19 -3.19
C PHE A 16 -8.75 36.19 -3.84
N GLN A 17 -9.91 36.66 -4.31
CA GLN A 17 -10.98 35.83 -4.85
C GLN A 17 -10.52 34.89 -5.99
N PRO A 18 -9.73 35.33 -6.99
CA PRO A 18 -9.23 34.43 -8.03
C PRO A 18 -8.27 33.36 -7.51
N ARG A 19 -7.44 33.70 -6.50
CA ARG A 19 -6.54 32.73 -5.85
C ARG A 19 -7.34 31.70 -5.09
N LEU A 20 -8.34 32.14 -4.32
CA LEU A 20 -9.25 31.27 -3.59
C LEU A 20 -9.98 30.33 -4.55
N ALA A 21 -10.61 30.86 -5.61
CA ALA A 21 -11.30 30.05 -6.61
C ALA A 21 -10.40 29.01 -7.29
N SER A 22 -9.13 29.37 -7.55
CA SER A 22 -8.14 28.44 -8.08
C SER A 22 -7.85 27.29 -7.10
N TRP A 23 -7.64 27.61 -5.81
CA TRP A 23 -7.44 26.61 -4.76
C TRP A 23 -8.69 25.75 -4.55
N GLU A 24 -9.87 26.35 -4.55
CA GLU A 24 -11.15 25.65 -4.47
C GLU A 24 -11.34 24.68 -5.63
N SER A 25 -11.02 25.09 -6.87
CA SER A 25 -11.13 24.20 -8.03
C SER A 25 -10.22 22.96 -7.89
N ARG A 26 -9.07 23.12 -7.24
CA ARG A 26 -8.10 22.05 -7.02
C ARG A 26 -8.55 21.13 -5.89
N VAL A 27 -8.99 21.68 -4.78
CA VAL A 27 -9.44 20.94 -3.60
C VAL A 27 -10.80 20.28 -3.85
N TYR A 28 -11.83 21.05 -4.16
CA TYR A 28 -13.18 20.53 -4.39
C TYR A 28 -13.32 19.80 -5.73
N GLY A 29 -12.70 20.31 -6.79
CA GLY A 29 -12.88 19.74 -8.13
C GLY A 29 -12.03 18.49 -8.38
N ARG A 30 -10.82 18.42 -7.81
CA ARG A 30 -9.87 17.32 -8.07
C ARG A 30 -9.52 16.48 -6.84
N GLY A 31 -9.92 16.89 -5.64
CA GLY A 31 -9.52 16.22 -4.39
C GLY A 31 -8.00 16.28 -4.16
N LEU A 32 -7.35 17.34 -4.66
CA LEU A 32 -5.91 17.53 -4.53
C LEU A 32 -5.61 18.63 -3.52
N ALA A 33 -4.73 18.34 -2.56
CA ALA A 33 -4.20 19.36 -1.66
C ALA A 33 -3.40 20.42 -2.43
N VAL A 34 -3.42 21.64 -1.91
CA VAL A 34 -2.61 22.76 -2.38
C VAL A 34 -1.20 22.60 -1.79
N ASP A 35 -0.19 22.55 -2.65
CA ASP A 35 1.21 22.41 -2.22
C ASP A 35 1.65 23.64 -1.43
N ASN A 36 2.35 23.46 -0.31
CA ASN A 36 2.76 24.54 0.60
C ASN A 36 1.59 25.48 0.98
N PHE A 37 0.41 24.90 1.27
CA PHE A 37 -0.79 25.67 1.58
C PHE A 37 -0.57 26.68 2.72
N GLY A 38 0.13 26.28 3.78
CA GLY A 38 0.42 27.12 4.94
C GLY A 38 1.13 28.43 4.57
N GLU A 39 2.24 28.31 3.86
CA GLU A 39 3.02 29.46 3.37
C GLU A 39 2.21 30.35 2.42
N LYS A 40 1.45 29.74 1.50
CA LYS A 40 0.61 30.46 0.54
C LYS A 40 -0.56 31.18 1.19
N ALA A 41 -1.17 30.56 2.19
CA ALA A 41 -2.24 31.15 2.98
C ALA A 41 -1.71 32.35 3.78
N GLU A 42 -0.57 32.22 4.45
CA GLU A 42 0.06 33.35 5.15
C GLU A 42 0.41 34.50 4.21
N ALA A 43 0.99 34.19 3.05
CA ALA A 43 1.29 35.19 2.03
C ALA A 43 0.00 35.89 1.53
N ALA A 44 -1.07 35.14 1.28
CA ALA A 44 -2.34 35.72 0.85
C ALA A 44 -2.98 36.64 1.91
N ILE A 45 -2.90 36.27 3.19
CA ILE A 45 -3.37 37.11 4.30
C ILE A 45 -2.55 38.40 4.38
N ARG A 46 -1.21 38.31 4.28
CA ARG A 46 -0.32 39.49 4.28
C ARG A 46 -0.59 40.39 3.07
N ASP A 47 -0.68 39.82 1.88
CA ASP A 47 -0.97 40.57 0.64
C ASP A 47 -2.30 41.33 0.74
N ALA A 48 -3.36 40.69 1.27
CA ALA A 48 -4.66 41.32 1.45
C ALA A 48 -4.61 42.46 2.48
N GLU A 49 -3.89 42.25 3.58
CA GLU A 49 -3.68 43.24 4.63
C GLU A 49 -2.89 44.45 4.13
N ASP A 50 -1.74 44.22 3.48
CA ASP A 50 -0.87 45.26 2.93
C ASP A 50 -1.58 46.06 1.84
N ARG A 51 -2.37 45.38 0.98
CA ARG A 51 -3.15 46.06 -0.07
C ARG A 51 -4.22 46.96 0.53
N TYR A 52 -4.98 46.45 1.51
CA TYR A 52 -6.01 47.24 2.17
C TYR A 52 -5.40 48.43 2.91
N ASP A 53 -4.31 48.22 3.66
CA ASP A 53 -3.65 49.27 4.42
C ASP A 53 -3.01 50.32 3.52
N GLY A 54 -2.37 49.92 2.42
CA GLY A 54 -1.78 50.86 1.45
C GLY A 54 -2.82 51.76 0.78
N LEU A 55 -3.98 51.21 0.39
CA LEU A 55 -5.05 51.98 -0.25
C LEU A 55 -5.86 52.83 0.74
N SER A 56 -6.09 52.34 1.95
CA SER A 56 -6.83 53.06 2.99
C SER A 56 -5.99 54.12 3.72
N ALA A 57 -4.65 54.03 3.70
CA ALA A 57 -3.77 55.07 4.25
C ALA A 57 -3.95 56.42 3.54
N ALA A 58 -4.17 56.41 2.22
CA ALA A 58 -4.45 57.62 1.45
C ALA A 58 -5.76 58.30 1.87
N ALA A 59 -6.75 57.51 2.32
CA ALA A 59 -8.03 58.02 2.79
C ALA A 59 -7.94 58.68 4.18
N LEU A 60 -6.89 58.44 4.98
CA LEU A 60 -6.77 58.96 6.34
C LEU A 60 -6.29 60.40 6.47
N THR A 61 -5.82 61.01 5.39
CA THR A 61 -5.26 62.38 5.40
C THR A 61 -6.26 63.49 5.78
N GLY A 62 -7.55 63.18 5.97
CA GLY A 62 -8.57 64.15 6.39
C GLY A 62 -9.63 63.64 7.38
N GLY A 63 -9.45 62.45 7.98
CA GLY A 63 -10.49 61.80 8.79
C GLY A 63 -10.24 61.90 10.29
N GLY A 64 -11.17 62.49 11.03
CA GLY A 64 -11.19 62.43 12.49
C GLY A 64 -11.40 61.01 13.03
N GLU A 65 -11.55 60.86 14.36
CA GLU A 65 -11.63 59.58 15.07
C GLU A 65 -12.68 58.59 14.51
N GLY A 66 -13.77 59.08 13.92
CA GLY A 66 -14.80 58.27 13.24
C GLY A 66 -14.29 57.53 11.99
N GLY A 67 -13.41 58.15 11.20
CA GLY A 67 -12.82 57.52 10.01
C GLY A 67 -11.86 56.38 10.34
N LEU A 68 -11.13 56.50 11.45
CA LEU A 68 -10.28 55.42 11.96
C LEU A 68 -11.09 54.20 12.39
N LYS A 69 -12.25 54.42 13.04
CA LYS A 69 -13.17 53.35 13.44
C LYS A 69 -13.77 52.65 12.22
N GLU A 70 -14.23 53.40 11.21
CA GLU A 70 -14.77 52.82 9.97
C GLU A 70 -13.71 52.02 9.19
N ARG A 71 -12.48 52.53 9.07
CA ARG A 71 -11.37 51.82 8.43
C ARG A 71 -11.05 50.51 9.13
N ARG A 72 -10.99 50.49 10.47
CA ARG A 72 -10.75 49.27 11.24
C ARG A 72 -11.86 48.25 11.03
N ALA A 73 -13.13 48.67 11.07
CA ALA A 73 -14.26 47.79 10.85
C ALA A 73 -14.25 47.18 9.43
N LYS A 74 -13.93 47.98 8.40
CA LYS A 74 -13.81 47.47 7.03
C LYS A 74 -12.60 46.55 6.84
N LYS A 75 -11.45 46.86 7.45
CA LYS A 75 -10.28 45.96 7.48
C LYS A 75 -10.66 44.60 8.05
N GLN A 76 -11.33 44.62 9.21
CA GLN A 76 -11.77 43.40 9.87
C GLN A 76 -12.68 42.56 8.96
N ARG A 77 -13.61 43.17 8.22
CA ARG A 77 -14.47 42.45 7.26
C ARG A 77 -13.68 41.84 6.10
N VAL A 78 -12.66 42.52 5.56
CA VAL A 78 -11.80 41.94 4.51
C VAL A 78 -11.08 40.72 5.07
N MET A 79 -10.48 40.86 6.25
CA MET A 79 -9.74 39.78 6.89
C MET A 79 -10.65 38.60 7.20
N GLU A 80 -11.84 38.83 7.74
CA GLU A 80 -12.83 37.78 8.01
C GLU A 80 -13.15 36.95 6.76
N VAL A 81 -13.42 37.60 5.62
CA VAL A 81 -13.68 36.91 4.35
C VAL A 81 -12.47 36.08 3.88
N VAL A 82 -11.26 36.64 4.01
CA VAL A 82 -10.01 35.95 3.61
C VAL A 82 -9.73 34.75 4.51
N GLU A 83 -9.84 34.95 5.83
CA GLU A 83 -9.56 33.94 6.85
C GLU A 83 -10.58 32.80 6.81
N ASP A 84 -11.87 33.10 6.61
CA ASP A 84 -12.92 32.09 6.49
C ASP A 84 -12.75 31.24 5.22
N GLY A 85 -12.38 31.86 4.08
CA GLY A 85 -12.07 31.12 2.86
C GLY A 85 -10.88 30.16 3.04
N ILE A 86 -9.83 30.62 3.72
CA ILE A 86 -8.66 29.78 4.05
C ILE A 86 -9.05 28.67 5.03
N ARG A 87 -9.85 28.96 6.06
CA ARG A 87 -10.32 27.96 7.03
C ARG A 87 -11.14 26.87 6.34
N GLY A 88 -12.09 27.23 5.48
CA GLY A 88 -12.89 26.25 4.73
C GLY A 88 -12.04 25.33 3.86
N LEU A 89 -11.06 25.88 3.14
CA LEU A 89 -10.10 25.09 2.36
C LEU A 89 -9.22 24.19 3.23
N TRP A 90 -8.79 24.68 4.39
CA TRP A 90 -7.99 23.90 5.33
C TRP A 90 -8.77 22.71 5.86
N GLU A 91 -9.99 22.92 6.34
CA GLU A 91 -10.87 21.86 6.86
C GLU A 91 -11.10 20.78 5.82
N ARG A 92 -11.39 21.18 4.59
CA ARG A 92 -11.61 20.25 3.48
C ARG A 92 -10.36 19.43 3.15
N GLN A 93 -9.20 20.07 3.01
CA GLN A 93 -7.95 19.35 2.75
C GLN A 93 -7.58 18.40 3.90
N MET A 94 -7.84 18.80 5.14
CA MET A 94 -7.63 17.95 6.30
C MET A 94 -8.54 16.71 6.26
N GLU A 95 -9.81 16.86 5.88
CA GLU A 95 -10.75 15.76 5.69
C GLU A 95 -10.27 14.80 4.60
N ASP A 96 -9.87 15.31 3.43
CA ASP A 96 -9.39 14.50 2.31
C ASP A 96 -8.13 13.70 2.68
N VAL A 97 -7.19 14.32 3.41
CA VAL A 97 -5.99 13.63 3.91
C VAL A 97 -6.36 12.57 4.95
N ARG A 98 -7.26 12.86 5.89
CA ARG A 98 -7.76 11.86 6.87
C ARG A 98 -8.37 10.66 6.16
N ASP A 99 -9.22 10.88 5.17
CA ASP A 99 -9.90 9.81 4.44
C ASP A 99 -8.94 8.98 3.59
N LYS A 100 -7.94 9.62 2.98
CA LYS A 100 -6.87 8.90 2.30
C LYS A 100 -6.09 8.00 3.27
N VAL A 101 -5.68 8.53 4.43
CA VAL A 101 -4.96 7.76 5.46
C VAL A 101 -5.82 6.62 6.01
N LYS A 102 -7.11 6.84 6.28
CA LYS A 102 -8.03 5.78 6.71
C LYS A 102 -8.16 4.67 5.67
N ARG A 103 -8.28 5.01 4.38
CA ARG A 103 -8.33 4.02 3.28
C ARG A 103 -7.03 3.23 3.18
N ASP A 104 -5.89 3.91 3.22
CA ASP A 104 -4.57 3.29 3.19
C ASP A 104 -4.37 2.35 4.40
N PHE A 105 -4.78 2.78 5.59
CA PHE A 105 -4.73 1.99 6.81
C PHE A 105 -5.61 0.73 6.74
N LYS A 106 -6.88 0.85 6.30
CA LYS A 106 -7.78 -0.30 6.11
C LYS A 106 -7.20 -1.32 5.12
N ARG A 107 -6.61 -0.83 4.03
CA ARG A 107 -5.93 -1.68 3.03
C ARG A 107 -4.73 -2.40 3.66
N ASP A 108 -3.90 -1.69 4.41
CA ASP A 108 -2.73 -2.28 5.07
C ASP A 108 -3.13 -3.30 6.15
N MET A 109 -4.20 -3.04 6.91
CA MET A 109 -4.79 -4.02 7.83
C MET A 109 -5.27 -5.27 7.09
N LEU A 110 -6.06 -5.11 6.03
CA LEU A 110 -6.53 -6.24 5.22
C LEU A 110 -5.37 -7.01 4.61
N ARG A 111 -4.29 -6.35 4.19
CA ARG A 111 -3.11 -7.04 3.63
C ARG A 111 -2.41 -7.90 4.68
N ASN A 112 -2.26 -7.38 5.91
CA ASN A 112 -1.59 -8.06 7.00
C ASN A 112 -2.49 -9.05 7.77
N PHE A 113 -3.81 -9.00 7.57
CA PHE A 113 -4.75 -9.93 8.17
C PHE A 113 -4.56 -11.34 7.59
N LYS A 114 -3.94 -12.23 8.37
CA LYS A 114 -3.73 -13.64 8.02
C LYS A 114 -4.83 -14.50 8.63
N VAL A 115 -5.38 -15.38 7.81
CA VAL A 115 -6.45 -16.30 8.18
C VAL A 115 -6.01 -17.69 7.79
N ASP A 116 -6.23 -18.66 8.69
CA ASP A 116 -6.00 -20.06 8.41
C ASP A 116 -6.93 -20.50 7.27
N ARG A 117 -6.36 -21.26 6.34
CA ARG A 117 -7.08 -21.76 5.17
C ARG A 117 -8.07 -22.85 5.52
N THR A 118 -7.82 -23.66 6.57
CA THR A 118 -8.69 -24.80 6.89
C THR A 118 -9.79 -24.42 7.87
N THR A 119 -9.44 -23.71 8.95
CA THR A 119 -10.40 -23.36 10.01
C THR A 119 -11.06 -22.01 9.79
N GLY A 120 -10.45 -21.13 8.99
CA GLY A 120 -10.91 -19.74 8.88
C GLY A 120 -10.59 -18.90 10.12
N GLU A 121 -9.86 -19.45 11.08
CA GLU A 121 -9.43 -18.75 12.29
C GLU A 121 -8.27 -17.81 11.99
N LYS A 122 -8.06 -16.82 12.85
CA LYS A 122 -6.90 -15.92 12.69
C LYS A 122 -5.63 -16.68 13.00
N VAL A 123 -4.65 -16.56 12.12
CA VAL A 123 -3.30 -17.05 12.42
C VAL A 123 -2.67 -16.08 13.41
N PRO A 124 -2.16 -16.55 14.57
CA PRO A 124 -1.38 -15.70 15.46
C PRO A 124 -0.30 -14.98 14.68
N GLN A 125 -0.22 -13.67 14.88
CA GLN A 125 0.71 -12.85 14.13
C GLN A 125 2.12 -13.11 14.67
N ASP A 126 2.97 -13.77 13.89
CA ASP A 126 4.40 -13.91 14.23
C ASP A 126 5.02 -12.54 14.53
N ASP A 127 5.97 -12.48 15.48
CA ASP A 127 6.69 -11.26 15.93
C ASP A 127 7.40 -10.48 14.80
N THR A 128 7.47 -11.03 13.59
CA THR A 128 8.05 -10.41 12.40
C THR A 128 7.05 -9.62 11.55
N GLY A 129 5.75 -9.68 11.88
CA GLY A 129 4.67 -9.01 11.14
C GLY A 129 4.32 -7.60 11.64
N ALA A 130 3.78 -6.76 10.75
CA ALA A 130 3.28 -5.44 11.13
C ALA A 130 2.02 -5.53 12.01
N THR A 131 2.18 -5.41 13.34
CA THR A 131 1.07 -5.41 14.30
C THR A 131 0.08 -4.26 14.03
N PRO A 132 -1.21 -4.37 14.41
CA PRO A 132 -2.18 -3.29 14.26
C PRO A 132 -1.69 -1.96 14.86
N GLY A 133 -1.02 -2.00 16.01
CA GLY A 133 -0.42 -0.82 16.64
C GLY A 133 0.71 -0.21 15.82
N SER A 134 1.55 -1.02 15.16
CA SER A 134 2.59 -0.52 14.25
C SER A 134 2.00 0.16 13.01
N LEU A 135 0.93 -0.39 12.44
CA LEU A 135 0.21 0.19 11.31
C LEU A 135 -0.46 1.50 11.69
N MET A 136 -1.01 1.59 12.91
CA MET A 136 -1.62 2.82 13.42
C MET A 136 -0.59 3.93 13.56
N ARG A 137 0.56 3.64 14.19
CA ARG A 137 1.66 4.62 14.32
C ARG A 137 2.16 5.09 12.96
N LYS A 138 2.32 4.19 12.00
CA LYS A 138 2.68 4.53 10.62
C LYS A 138 1.63 5.45 9.99
N ALA A 139 0.34 5.14 10.13
CA ALA A 139 -0.74 5.95 9.58
C ALA A 139 -0.81 7.36 10.19
N VAL A 140 -0.65 7.48 11.51
CA VAL A 140 -0.59 8.77 12.21
C VAL A 140 0.63 9.57 11.75
N PHE A 141 1.80 8.94 11.65
CA PHE A 141 3.01 9.60 11.13
C PHE A 141 2.83 10.08 9.68
N ASP A 142 2.26 9.25 8.81
CA ASP A 142 1.95 9.63 7.43
C ASP A 142 0.96 10.80 7.35
N PHE A 143 -0.01 10.85 8.27
CA PHE A 143 -0.93 11.97 8.40
C PHE A 143 -0.21 13.25 8.84
N GLU A 144 0.61 13.18 9.89
CA GLU A 144 1.34 14.34 10.43
C GLU A 144 2.31 14.93 9.42
N ARG A 145 2.97 14.09 8.62
CA ARG A 145 3.85 14.50 7.53
C ARG A 145 3.08 15.22 6.42
N ARG A 146 1.94 14.68 6.00
CA ARG A 146 1.12 15.27 4.92
C ARG A 146 0.41 16.57 5.33
N THR A 147 0.18 16.76 6.62
CA THR A 147 -0.53 17.94 7.15
C THR A 147 0.40 19.03 7.66
N GLU A 148 1.72 18.79 7.65
CA GLU A 148 2.72 19.79 8.06
C GLU A 148 2.65 21.05 7.19
N GLU A 149 2.60 20.87 5.88
CA GLU A 149 2.47 21.95 4.88
C GLU A 149 1.09 22.63 4.90
N LEU A 150 0.10 22.08 5.62
CA LEU A 150 -1.23 22.67 5.74
C LEU A 150 -1.36 23.61 6.94
N SER A 151 -0.37 23.66 7.84
CA SER A 151 -0.47 24.45 9.06
C SER A 151 -0.45 25.96 8.77
N VAL A 152 -1.38 26.70 9.39
CA VAL A 152 -1.43 28.17 9.32
C VAL A 152 -1.40 28.72 10.75
N PRO A 153 -0.21 28.95 11.33
CA PRO A 153 -0.05 29.41 12.72
C PRO A 153 -0.86 30.66 13.06
N ARG A 154 -0.90 31.65 12.16
CA ARG A 154 -1.64 32.91 12.36
C ARG A 154 -3.13 32.70 12.65
N LEU A 155 -3.73 31.67 12.07
CA LEU A 155 -5.15 31.34 12.23
C LEU A 155 -5.40 30.26 13.30
N GLY A 156 -4.35 29.82 14.01
CA GLY A 156 -4.46 28.71 14.96
C GLY A 156 -4.81 27.38 14.30
N LEU A 157 -4.65 27.25 12.98
CA LEU A 157 -4.98 26.04 12.22
C LEU A 157 -3.84 25.02 12.36
N VAL A 158 -3.90 24.27 13.45
CA VAL A 158 -2.88 23.28 13.84
C VAL A 158 -3.37 21.85 13.68
N LYS A 159 -2.43 20.94 13.38
CA LYS A 159 -2.72 19.51 13.13
C LYS A 159 -2.96 18.67 14.39
N THR A 160 -2.65 19.17 15.58
CA THR A 160 -2.65 18.41 16.85
C THR A 160 -4.01 17.79 17.15
N LYS A 161 -5.08 18.60 17.15
CA LYS A 161 -6.45 18.11 17.40
C LYS A 161 -6.87 17.06 16.37
N ALA A 162 -6.57 17.32 15.09
CA ALA A 162 -6.90 16.41 14.00
C ALA A 162 -6.13 15.07 14.06
N SER A 163 -4.87 15.10 14.49
CA SER A 163 -4.05 13.89 14.69
C SER A 163 -4.62 13.03 15.81
N GLN A 164 -5.03 13.64 16.92
CA GLN A 164 -5.68 12.94 18.04
C GLN A 164 -7.02 12.32 17.62
N GLU A 165 -7.88 13.07 16.91
CA GLU A 165 -9.15 12.55 16.38
C GLU A 165 -8.93 11.38 15.42
N LEU A 166 -7.92 11.47 14.54
CA LEU A 166 -7.55 10.39 13.65
C LEU A 166 -7.09 9.16 14.44
N SER A 167 -6.20 9.33 15.41
CA SER A 167 -5.70 8.24 16.27
C SER A 167 -6.86 7.51 16.95
N ASN A 168 -7.80 8.24 17.55
CA ASN A 168 -9.00 7.66 18.16
C ASN A 168 -9.88 6.91 17.16
N THR A 169 -10.01 7.45 15.94
CA THR A 169 -10.77 6.80 14.85
C THR A 169 -10.06 5.53 14.37
N LEU A 170 -8.73 5.52 14.31
CA LEU A 170 -7.96 4.33 13.91
C LEU A 170 -8.01 3.26 15.00
N ALA A 171 -7.94 3.64 16.28
CA ALA A 171 -8.11 2.71 17.40
C ALA A 171 -9.48 2.02 17.35
N SER A 172 -10.56 2.79 17.18
CA SER A 172 -11.90 2.19 17.06
C SER A 172 -12.06 1.32 15.81
N LEU A 173 -11.35 1.64 14.72
CA LEU A 173 -11.31 0.78 13.53
C LEU A 173 -10.58 -0.54 13.78
N ILE A 174 -9.53 -0.55 14.61
CA ILE A 174 -8.82 -1.78 15.00
C ILE A 174 -9.77 -2.67 15.81
N ASP A 175 -10.44 -2.10 16.81
CA ASP A 175 -11.34 -2.85 17.70
C ASP A 175 -12.51 -3.49 16.92
N ASN A 176 -13.01 -2.80 15.90
CA ASN A 176 -14.13 -3.26 15.07
C ASN A 176 -13.69 -3.98 13.79
N PHE A 177 -12.39 -4.20 13.57
CA PHE A 177 -11.89 -4.68 12.29
C PHE A 177 -12.40 -6.08 11.93
N ASP A 178 -12.46 -6.98 12.91
CA ASP A 178 -12.86 -8.38 12.69
C ASP A 178 -14.33 -8.53 12.32
N ALA A 179 -15.17 -7.66 12.90
CA ALA A 179 -16.58 -7.57 12.58
C ALA A 179 -16.84 -6.86 11.23
N SER A 180 -15.80 -6.27 10.62
CA SER A 180 -15.99 -5.54 9.36
C SER A 180 -16.34 -6.47 8.20
N PRO A 181 -17.23 -6.05 7.28
CA PRO A 181 -17.58 -6.85 6.10
C PRO A 181 -16.38 -7.25 5.25
N ALA A 182 -15.37 -6.38 5.17
CA ALA A 182 -14.15 -6.65 4.40
C ALA A 182 -13.30 -7.77 5.02
N ALA A 183 -13.19 -7.82 6.35
CA ALA A 183 -12.52 -8.91 7.04
C ALA A 183 -13.27 -10.23 6.86
N GLN A 184 -14.59 -10.23 7.06
CA GLN A 184 -15.44 -11.41 6.87
C GLN A 184 -15.39 -11.96 5.43
N LEU A 185 -15.45 -11.08 4.42
CA LEU A 185 -15.30 -11.47 3.03
C LEU A 185 -13.92 -12.09 2.75
N LYS A 186 -12.85 -11.56 3.37
CA LYS A 186 -11.51 -12.14 3.23
C LYS A 186 -11.44 -13.54 3.83
N VAL A 187 -12.01 -13.75 5.02
CA VAL A 187 -12.14 -15.08 5.65
C VAL A 187 -12.90 -16.04 4.72
N MET A 188 -14.10 -15.68 4.28
CA MET A 188 -14.92 -16.49 3.38
C MET A 188 -14.20 -16.82 2.06
N SER A 189 -13.51 -15.84 1.47
CA SER A 189 -12.75 -16.04 0.23
C SER A 189 -11.58 -17.02 0.42
N THR A 190 -10.98 -17.05 1.60
CA THR A 190 -9.85 -17.92 1.93
C THR A 190 -10.33 -19.35 2.16
N ILE A 191 -11.44 -19.52 2.89
CA ILE A 191 -12.13 -20.81 3.06
C ILE A 191 -12.63 -21.36 1.72
N LYS A 192 -13.22 -20.51 0.87
CA LYS A 192 -13.66 -20.95 -0.47
C LYS A 192 -12.48 -21.41 -1.31
N LYS A 193 -11.35 -20.71 -1.28
CA LYS A 193 -10.12 -21.10 -2.00
C LYS A 193 -9.52 -22.41 -1.48
N SER A 194 -9.62 -22.71 -0.18
CA SER A 194 -9.16 -23.99 0.36
C SER A 194 -10.12 -25.14 0.04
N ALA A 195 -11.43 -24.90 0.13
CA ALA A 195 -12.46 -25.89 -0.22
C ALA A 195 -12.51 -26.22 -1.72
N SER A 196 -12.14 -25.26 -2.58
CA SER A 196 -12.09 -25.44 -4.04
C SER A 196 -10.75 -25.94 -4.57
N LYS A 197 -9.74 -26.15 -3.72
CA LYS A 197 -8.55 -26.90 -4.16
C LYS A 197 -9.01 -28.31 -4.53
N PRO A 198 -8.76 -28.77 -5.77
CA PRO A 198 -9.09 -30.13 -6.14
C PRO A 198 -8.44 -31.06 -5.12
N LYS A 199 -9.21 -32.00 -4.57
CA LYS A 199 -8.65 -33.10 -3.80
C LYS A 199 -7.49 -33.68 -4.61
N PRO A 200 -6.34 -34.03 -4.00
CA PRO A 200 -5.38 -34.89 -4.70
C PRO A 200 -6.19 -36.06 -5.27
N PRO A 201 -5.94 -36.48 -6.53
CA PRO A 201 -6.72 -37.57 -7.12
C PRO A 201 -6.80 -38.68 -6.09
N SER A 202 -8.02 -39.08 -5.73
CA SER A 202 -8.18 -40.27 -4.88
C SER A 202 -7.50 -41.43 -5.60
N ASP A 203 -7.09 -42.47 -4.88
CA ASP A 203 -6.36 -43.67 -5.33
C ASP A 203 -7.09 -44.52 -6.40
N ARG A 204 -7.89 -43.90 -7.26
CA ARG A 204 -8.42 -44.41 -8.52
C ARG A 204 -7.98 -43.47 -9.62
N GLY A 205 -6.80 -43.74 -10.15
CA GLY A 205 -6.20 -42.93 -11.19
C GLY A 205 -4.97 -43.60 -11.76
N VAL A 206 -4.87 -43.59 -13.08
CA VAL A 206 -3.67 -43.97 -13.81
C VAL A 206 -2.56 -43.00 -13.41
N THR A 207 -1.57 -43.47 -12.63
CA THR A 207 -0.45 -42.63 -12.19
C THR A 207 0.78 -42.97 -13.04
N PRO A 208 1.12 -42.13 -14.04
CA PRO A 208 2.34 -42.33 -14.81
C PRO A 208 3.56 -41.97 -13.95
N THR A 209 4.38 -42.96 -13.62
CA THR A 209 5.65 -42.79 -12.92
C THR A 209 6.81 -42.82 -13.91
N PHE A 210 7.83 -42.01 -13.63
CA PHE A 210 9.00 -41.83 -14.49
C PHE A 210 10.21 -42.39 -13.78
N HIS A 211 10.86 -43.37 -14.41
CA HIS A 211 12.06 -44.01 -13.91
C HIS A 211 13.20 -43.70 -14.89
N LEU A 212 14.20 -42.94 -14.44
CA LEU A 212 15.43 -42.74 -15.21
C LEU A 212 16.52 -43.63 -14.65
N VAL A 213 16.97 -44.62 -15.42
CA VAL A 213 18.12 -45.43 -15.03
C VAL A 213 19.30 -45.04 -15.90
N SER A 214 20.38 -44.57 -15.28
CA SER A 214 21.66 -44.36 -15.94
C SER A 214 22.70 -45.33 -15.40
N MET A 215 23.51 -45.89 -16.29
CA MET A 215 24.60 -46.80 -15.94
C MET A 215 25.89 -46.28 -16.56
N ILE A 216 26.91 -46.12 -15.73
CA ILE A 216 28.28 -45.81 -16.14
C ILE A 216 29.06 -47.12 -16.13
N ARG A 217 29.64 -47.49 -17.27
CA ARG A 217 30.38 -48.74 -17.43
C ARG A 217 31.81 -48.48 -17.87
N PRO A 218 32.73 -48.18 -16.94
CA PRO A 218 34.14 -48.05 -17.28
C PRO A 218 34.75 -49.39 -17.72
N ASP A 219 35.90 -49.28 -18.39
CA ASP A 219 36.69 -50.38 -18.92
C ASP A 219 37.18 -51.32 -17.80
N GLY A 220 36.95 -52.64 -17.97
CA GLY A 220 37.32 -53.63 -16.97
C GLY A 220 36.59 -54.98 -17.06
N PHE A 221 37.16 -55.96 -16.37
CA PHE A 221 36.62 -57.32 -16.15
C PHE A 221 36.14 -57.52 -14.69
N GLY A 222 35.91 -56.44 -13.97
CA GLY A 222 35.68 -56.45 -12.53
C GLY A 222 34.22 -56.69 -12.14
N ASN A 223 34.01 -57.27 -10.96
CA ASN A 223 32.67 -57.47 -10.38
C ASN A 223 32.18 -56.27 -9.55
N LEU A 224 32.79 -55.09 -9.70
CA LEU A 224 32.37 -53.90 -8.95
C LEU A 224 31.07 -53.36 -9.55
N GLN A 225 29.97 -53.51 -8.80
CA GLN A 225 28.66 -52.97 -9.12
C GLN A 225 28.17 -52.10 -7.96
N GLY A 226 27.79 -50.87 -8.25
CA GLY A 226 27.23 -49.94 -7.27
C GLY A 226 26.04 -49.20 -7.86
N PHE A 227 25.05 -48.89 -7.03
CA PHE A 227 23.84 -48.18 -7.44
C PHE A 227 23.49 -47.12 -6.40
N CYS A 228 23.10 -45.94 -6.87
CA CYS A 228 22.55 -44.86 -6.08
C CYS A 228 21.21 -44.45 -6.67
N GLY A 229 20.17 -44.39 -5.83
CA GLY A 229 18.81 -44.04 -6.25
C GLY A 229 18.29 -42.84 -5.48
N TYR A 230 17.56 -41.96 -6.18
CA TYR A 230 16.78 -40.89 -5.57
C TYR A 230 15.31 -41.02 -5.99
N ASN A 231 14.42 -41.03 -5.00
CA ASN A 231 12.98 -41.13 -5.21
C ASN A 231 12.35 -39.76 -4.98
N PHE A 232 11.80 -39.16 -6.04
CA PHE A 232 10.99 -37.95 -5.95
C PHE A 232 9.57 -38.38 -5.59
N GLY A 233 8.97 -37.75 -4.57
CA GLY A 233 7.59 -38.02 -4.17
C GLY A 233 6.63 -38.07 -5.38
N GLY A 234 5.67 -39.00 -5.35
CA GLY A 234 4.82 -39.32 -6.52
C GLY A 234 5.31 -40.50 -7.37
N GLY A 235 6.27 -41.29 -6.88
CA GLY A 235 6.68 -42.56 -7.51
C GLY A 235 7.73 -42.43 -8.62
N HIS A 236 8.29 -41.23 -8.85
CA HIS A 236 9.34 -41.02 -9.85
C HIS A 236 10.72 -41.36 -9.25
N THR A 237 11.52 -42.17 -9.94
CA THR A 237 12.85 -42.57 -9.44
C THR A 237 13.95 -42.26 -10.44
N VAL A 238 15.08 -41.77 -9.95
CA VAL A 238 16.32 -41.69 -10.72
C VAL A 238 17.33 -42.64 -10.10
N THR A 239 17.87 -43.57 -10.88
CA THR A 239 18.89 -44.53 -10.44
C THR A 239 20.13 -44.35 -11.29
N VAL A 240 21.27 -44.13 -10.65
CA VAL A 240 22.58 -44.06 -11.29
C VAL A 240 23.41 -45.23 -10.78
N GLY A 241 23.89 -46.09 -11.67
CA GLY A 241 24.76 -47.20 -11.32
C GLY A 241 26.12 -47.12 -11.99
N VAL A 242 27.10 -47.79 -11.40
CA VAL A 242 28.45 -47.96 -11.93
C VAL A 242 28.77 -49.45 -11.96
N CYS A 243 29.17 -49.98 -13.11
CA CYS A 243 29.59 -51.38 -13.27
C CYS A 243 30.91 -51.46 -14.05
N ASN A 244 31.94 -52.06 -13.47
CA ASN A 244 33.26 -52.16 -14.09
C ASN A 244 33.43 -53.45 -14.94
N ASP A 245 32.46 -53.73 -15.81
CA ASP A 245 32.30 -55.01 -16.52
C ASP A 245 32.26 -54.88 -18.05
N ALA A 246 32.65 -53.72 -18.59
CA ALA A 246 32.49 -53.38 -20.00
C ALA A 246 33.19 -54.34 -20.97
N ASP A 247 34.26 -55.02 -20.52
CA ASP A 247 35.06 -55.94 -21.33
C ASP A 247 34.79 -57.41 -21.01
N SER A 248 33.84 -57.69 -20.09
CA SER A 248 33.51 -59.06 -19.73
C SER A 248 32.84 -59.82 -20.90
N PRO A 249 33.23 -61.09 -21.17
CA PRO A 249 32.69 -61.87 -22.29
C PRO A 249 31.17 -62.05 -22.22
N GLU A 250 30.62 -62.14 -21.01
CA GLU A 250 29.18 -62.29 -20.76
C GLU A 250 28.40 -61.02 -21.16
N VAL A 251 28.94 -59.83 -20.85
CA VAL A 251 28.31 -58.55 -21.23
C VAL A 251 28.46 -58.29 -22.72
N LEU A 252 29.63 -58.54 -23.31
CA LEU A 252 29.85 -58.40 -24.74
C LEU A 252 28.87 -59.27 -25.56
N ASN A 253 28.65 -60.52 -25.14
CA ASN A 253 27.66 -61.39 -25.76
C ASN A 253 26.22 -60.87 -25.60
N GLY A 254 25.89 -60.31 -24.43
CA GLY A 254 24.58 -59.70 -24.17
C GLY A 254 24.27 -58.45 -25.03
N PHE A 255 25.30 -57.78 -25.56
CA PHE A 255 25.18 -56.63 -26.48
C PHE A 255 25.45 -57.01 -27.94
N GLY A 256 25.30 -58.30 -28.29
CA GLY A 256 25.43 -58.76 -29.69
C GLY A 256 26.88 -58.79 -30.19
N GLY A 257 27.84 -59.00 -29.29
CA GLY A 257 29.27 -59.04 -29.59
C GLY A 257 29.94 -57.66 -29.64
N MET A 258 29.21 -56.60 -29.33
CA MET A 258 29.73 -55.23 -29.30
C MET A 258 29.91 -54.71 -27.88
N ARG A 259 30.92 -53.85 -27.72
CA ARG A 259 31.23 -53.18 -26.45
C ARG A 259 30.05 -52.30 -26.02
N PRO A 260 29.57 -52.40 -24.77
CA PRO A 260 28.51 -51.53 -24.27
C PRO A 260 29.01 -50.07 -24.22
N PRO A 261 28.11 -49.07 -24.40
CA PRO A 261 28.49 -47.67 -24.29
C PRO A 261 28.90 -47.31 -22.86
N LEU A 262 29.88 -46.42 -22.72
CA LEU A 262 30.40 -45.93 -21.45
C LEU A 262 29.29 -45.37 -20.53
N VAL A 263 28.30 -44.71 -21.13
CA VAL A 263 27.11 -44.23 -20.43
C VAL A 263 25.88 -44.75 -21.16
N ARG A 264 25.02 -45.48 -20.45
CA ARG A 264 23.72 -45.91 -20.92
C ARG A 264 22.63 -45.19 -20.15
N ILE A 265 21.75 -44.48 -20.85
CA ILE A 265 20.57 -43.85 -20.26
C ILE A 265 19.34 -44.60 -20.76
N GLN A 266 18.55 -45.13 -19.83
CA GLN A 266 17.32 -45.84 -20.13
C GLN A 266 16.14 -45.17 -19.40
N PRO A 267 15.40 -44.29 -20.10
CA PRO A 267 14.13 -43.80 -19.57
C PRO A 267 13.12 -44.95 -19.60
N LYS A 268 12.40 -45.13 -18.50
CA LYS A 268 11.27 -46.05 -18.36
C LYS A 268 10.08 -45.26 -17.83
N VAL A 269 8.92 -45.47 -18.45
CA VAL A 269 7.65 -44.94 -17.96
C VAL A 269 6.86 -46.13 -17.47
N ASN A 270 6.55 -46.15 -16.18
CA ASN A 270 5.66 -47.15 -15.61
C ASN A 270 4.29 -46.50 -15.45
N ILE A 271 3.24 -47.24 -15.76
CA ILE A 271 1.87 -46.77 -15.62
C ILE A 271 1.23 -47.71 -14.60
N ASP A 272 1.08 -47.22 -13.37
CA ASP A 272 0.40 -47.97 -12.33
C ASP A 272 -1.10 -47.67 -12.40
N ILE A 273 -1.91 -48.73 -12.51
CA ILE A 273 -3.36 -48.63 -12.65
C ILE A 273 -3.97 -49.29 -11.43
N ASP A 274 -4.39 -48.47 -10.48
CA ASP A 274 -5.14 -48.92 -9.30
C ASP A 274 -6.65 -48.89 -9.61
N LEU A 275 -7.33 -50.03 -9.45
CA LEU A 275 -8.74 -50.28 -9.81
C LEU A 275 -9.69 -50.18 -8.60
#